data_AF-A0A7W0LEM3-F1
#
_entry.id   AF-A0A7W0LEM3-F1
#
_cell.length_a   1.000
_cell.length_b   1.000
_cell.length_c   1.000
_cell.angle_alpha   90.00
_cell.angle_beta   90.00
_cell.angle_gamma   90.00
#
_symmetry.space_group_name_H-M   'P 1'
#
loop_
_entity.id
_entity.type
_entity.pdbx_description
1 polymer ?
#
loop_
_entity_poly.entity_id
_entity_poly.type
_entity_poly.pdbx_seq_one_letter_code
_entity_poly.pdbx_strand_id
1 'polypeptide(L)'
;EILLVPRAGKKMAHEFDEYRPWKTWAQFDKEIGKYVGADTTAKLGQYAFIPMNANTASDNALMTIPGATAALVSKIRKGRPYKVIADVEHTLAQDATPAEGKRVARYLVVIP
;
A
#
# COMPACT_ATOMS: atom_id res chain seq x y z
N GLU A 1 -4.85 -12.74 12.69
CA GLU A 1 -3.60 -13.08 11.99
C GLU A 1 -2.36 -12.48 12.66
N ILE A 2 -2.31 -11.17 12.99
CA ILE A 2 -1.13 -10.53 13.61
C ILE A 2 -0.71 -11.15 14.97
N LEU A 3 -1.66 -11.70 15.75
CA LEU A 3 -1.38 -12.39 17.03
C LEU A 3 -0.60 -13.70 16.88
N LEU A 4 -0.41 -14.21 15.66
CA LEU A 4 0.44 -15.38 15.38
C LEU A 4 1.92 -14.99 15.31
N VAL A 5 2.23 -13.70 15.27
CA VAL A 5 3.61 -13.19 15.26
C VAL A 5 4.22 -13.35 16.66
N PRO A 6 5.43 -13.93 16.80
CA PRO A 6 6.09 -14.01 18.09
C PRO A 6 6.17 -12.63 18.77
N ARG A 7 5.79 -12.57 20.05
CA ARG A 7 5.74 -11.34 20.88
C ARG A 7 4.60 -10.36 20.52
N ALA A 8 3.74 -10.70 19.56
CA ALA A 8 2.52 -9.92 19.31
C ALA A 8 1.46 -10.20 20.39
N GLY A 9 1.30 -9.24 21.29
CA GLY A 9 0.22 -9.24 22.28
C GLY A 9 -1.02 -8.49 21.79
N LYS A 10 -2.11 -8.54 22.58
CA LYS A 10 -3.35 -7.79 22.32
C LYS A 10 -3.10 -6.28 22.09
N LYS A 11 -2.14 -5.70 22.83
CA LYS A 11 -1.74 -4.31 22.67
C LYS A 11 -1.16 -4.03 21.28
N MET A 12 -0.30 -4.91 20.77
CA MET A 12 0.24 -4.76 19.41
C MET A 12 -0.87 -4.83 18.36
N ALA A 13 -1.82 -5.75 18.49
CA ALA A 13 -2.92 -5.86 17.53
C ALA A 13 -3.74 -4.55 17.44
N HIS A 14 -4.01 -3.92 18.58
CA HIS A 14 -4.71 -2.63 18.62
C HIS A 14 -3.92 -1.52 17.92
N GLU A 15 -2.63 -1.39 18.24
CA GLU A 15 -1.76 -0.33 17.69
C GLU A 15 -1.47 -0.54 16.19
N PHE A 16 -1.37 -1.80 15.77
CA PHE A 16 -1.17 -2.17 14.36
C PHE A 16 -2.37 -1.79 13.49
N ASP A 17 -3.59 -1.78 14.03
CA ASP A 17 -4.78 -1.29 13.33
C ASP A 17 -4.86 0.25 13.40
N GLU A 18 -4.47 0.85 14.51
CA GLU A 18 -4.52 2.31 14.72
C GLU A 18 -3.60 3.09 13.79
N TYR A 19 -2.39 2.61 13.52
CA TYR A 19 -1.40 3.34 12.70
C TYR A 19 -1.48 3.06 11.20
N ARG A 20 -2.37 2.16 10.75
CA ARG A 20 -2.52 1.88 9.31
C ARG A 20 -3.43 2.91 8.63
N PRO A 21 -3.11 3.35 7.40
CA PRO A 21 -1.91 3.03 6.64
C PRO A 21 -0.68 3.84 7.13
N TRP A 22 0.48 3.19 7.19
CA TRP A 22 1.74 3.90 7.46
C TRP A 22 2.14 4.77 6.27
N LYS A 23 2.83 5.88 6.56
CA LYS A 23 3.29 6.83 5.53
C LYS A 23 4.69 6.52 5.02
N THR A 24 5.55 5.96 5.87
CA THR A 24 6.95 5.65 5.55
C THR A 24 7.41 4.37 6.25
N TRP A 25 8.41 3.70 5.68
CA TRP A 25 9.01 2.52 6.30
C TRP A 25 9.67 2.86 7.63
N ALA A 26 10.26 4.06 7.76
CA ALA A 26 10.78 4.55 9.03
C ALA A 26 9.69 4.65 10.12
N GLN A 27 8.47 5.05 9.77
CA GLN A 27 7.34 5.05 10.71
C GLN A 27 6.96 3.62 11.09
N PHE A 28 6.84 2.72 10.10
CA PHE A 28 6.55 1.30 10.33
C PHE A 28 7.59 0.66 11.27
N ASP A 29 8.88 0.83 10.97
CA ASP A 29 9.99 0.27 11.75
C ASP A 29 9.97 0.80 13.19
N LYS A 30 9.74 2.10 13.35
CA LYS A 30 9.65 2.74 14.67
C LYS A 30 8.48 2.21 15.50
N GLU A 31 7.29 2.12 14.92
CA GLU A 31 6.08 1.77 15.67
C GLU A 31 5.96 0.26 15.91
N ILE A 32 6.28 -0.56 14.91
CA ILE A 32 6.20 -2.03 15.01
C ILE A 32 7.38 -2.60 15.79
N GLY A 33 8.58 -2.03 15.62
CA GLY A 33 9.80 -2.45 16.30
C GLY A 33 9.71 -2.42 17.82
N LYS A 34 8.90 -1.50 18.39
CA LYS A 34 8.64 -1.40 19.85
C LYS A 34 8.10 -2.69 20.45
N TYR A 35 7.37 -3.48 19.66
CA TYR A 35 6.62 -4.64 20.15
C TYR A 35 7.29 -5.97 19.80
N VAL A 36 7.82 -6.12 18.59
CA VAL A 36 8.31 -7.41 18.07
C VAL A 36 9.82 -7.46 17.79
N GLY A 37 10.53 -6.34 17.97
CA GLY A 37 11.96 -6.21 17.69
C GLY A 37 12.27 -6.09 16.19
N ALA A 38 13.51 -5.70 15.88
CA ALA A 38 13.93 -5.37 14.50
C ALA A 38 13.78 -6.54 13.52
N ASP A 39 14.25 -7.74 13.87
CA ASP A 39 14.22 -8.91 12.99
C ASP A 39 12.79 -9.30 12.59
N THR A 40 11.87 -9.32 13.55
CA THR A 40 10.46 -9.64 13.30
C THR A 40 9.78 -8.53 12.50
N THR A 41 10.13 -7.26 12.78
CA THR A 41 9.62 -6.10 12.03
C THR A 41 10.04 -6.17 10.56
N ALA A 42 11.30 -6.47 10.28
CA ALA A 42 11.79 -6.66 8.92
C ALA A 42 11.05 -7.79 8.18
N LYS A 43 10.78 -8.91 8.86
CA LYS A 43 9.97 -10.01 8.30
C LYS A 43 8.53 -9.58 8.01
N LEU A 44 7.90 -8.83 8.91
CA LEU A 44 6.55 -8.30 8.68
C LEU A 44 6.50 -7.33 7.50
N GLY A 45 7.55 -6.52 7.32
CA GLY A 45 7.68 -5.60 6.19
C GLY A 45 7.61 -6.32 4.84
N GLN A 46 8.05 -7.57 4.74
CA GLN A 46 7.97 -8.37 3.51
C GLN A 46 6.52 -8.69 3.08
N TYR A 47 5.57 -8.61 4.02
CA TYR A 47 4.14 -8.87 3.80
C TYR A 47 3.29 -7.60 3.86
N ALA A 48 3.92 -6.43 4.05
CA ALA A 48 3.25 -5.14 4.12
C ALA A 48 3.60 -4.29 2.90
N PHE A 49 2.79 -3.26 2.67
CA PHE A 49 3.11 -2.23 1.70
C PHE A 49 2.69 -0.87 2.24
N ILE A 50 3.33 0.17 1.72
CA ILE A 50 2.95 1.56 1.97
C ILE A 50 2.24 2.04 0.71
N PRO A 51 0.96 2.47 0.82
CA PRO A 51 0.23 2.97 -0.32
C PRO A 51 0.90 4.19 -0.94
N MET A 52 0.94 4.24 -2.28
CA MET A 52 1.49 5.36 -3.02
C MET A 52 0.40 6.36 -3.39
N ASN A 53 0.70 7.66 -3.37
CA ASN A 53 -0.26 8.66 -3.81
C ASN A 53 -0.43 8.59 -5.34
N ALA A 54 -1.63 8.26 -5.81
CA ALA A 54 -1.95 8.11 -7.22
C ALA A 54 -1.68 9.39 -8.04
N ASN A 55 -1.79 10.57 -7.43
CA ASN A 55 -1.60 11.86 -8.08
C ASN A 55 -0.13 12.26 -8.24
N THR A 56 0.77 11.76 -7.39
CA THR A 56 2.15 12.26 -7.32
C THR A 56 3.22 11.17 -7.46
N ALA A 57 2.87 9.89 -7.36
CA ALA A 57 3.82 8.80 -7.56
C ALA A 57 4.48 8.86 -8.96
N SER A 58 5.79 8.65 -9.02
CA SER A 58 6.51 8.56 -10.29
C SER A 58 6.18 7.26 -11.03
N ASP A 59 6.40 7.23 -12.34
CA ASP A 59 6.19 6.03 -13.15
C ASP A 59 7.04 4.86 -12.64
N ASN A 60 8.30 5.11 -12.27
CA ASN A 60 9.18 4.10 -11.68
C ASN A 60 8.62 3.53 -10.36
N ALA A 61 8.05 4.38 -9.51
CA ALA A 61 7.43 3.92 -8.26
C ALA A 61 6.17 3.09 -8.55
N LEU A 62 5.32 3.53 -9.48
CA LEU A 62 4.12 2.76 -9.85
C LEU A 62 4.48 1.39 -10.45
N MET A 63 5.59 1.30 -11.20
CA MET A 63 6.08 0.05 -11.77
C MET A 63 6.57 -0.96 -10.72
N THR A 64 6.80 -0.58 -9.46
CA THR A 64 7.13 -1.55 -8.40
C THR A 64 5.90 -2.27 -7.85
N ILE A 65 4.69 -1.85 -8.21
CA ILE A 65 3.45 -2.49 -7.75
C ILE A 65 3.32 -3.86 -8.44
N PRO A 66 3.12 -4.96 -7.70
CA PRO A 66 2.87 -6.27 -8.30
C PRO A 66 1.69 -6.23 -9.29
N GLY A 67 1.95 -6.60 -10.54
CA GLY A 67 0.95 -6.56 -11.63
C GLY A 67 0.83 -5.20 -12.34
N ALA A 68 1.62 -4.19 -11.99
CA ALA A 68 1.67 -2.96 -12.76
C ALA A 68 2.29 -3.20 -14.15
N THR A 69 1.65 -2.62 -15.15
CA THR A 69 2.13 -2.60 -16.54
C THR A 69 2.28 -1.16 -17.00
N ALA A 70 3.09 -0.93 -18.04
CA ALA A 70 3.24 0.39 -18.65
C ALA A 70 1.88 0.98 -19.09
N ALA A 71 0.94 0.13 -19.53
CA ALA A 71 -0.41 0.55 -19.89
C ALA A 71 -1.19 1.09 -18.68
N LEU A 72 -1.18 0.37 -17.55
CA LEU A 72 -1.82 0.81 -16.31
C LEU A 72 -1.19 2.09 -15.76
N VAL A 73 0.15 2.17 -15.72
CA VAL A 73 0.86 3.39 -15.28
C VAL A 73 0.51 4.59 -16.16
N SER A 74 0.48 4.41 -17.48
CA SER A 74 0.06 5.45 -18.43
C SER A 74 -1.37 5.91 -18.20
N LYS A 75 -2.30 4.98 -17.91
CA LYS A 75 -3.69 5.32 -17.56
C LYS A 75 -3.78 6.12 -16.27
N ILE A 76 -3.10 5.68 -15.20
CA ILE A 76 -3.04 6.40 -13.92
C ILE A 76 -2.58 7.83 -14.18
N ARG A 77 -1.47 8.01 -14.91
CA ARG A 77 -0.90 9.33 -15.21
C ARG A 77 -1.87 10.22 -15.98
N LYS A 78 -2.56 9.68 -16.99
CA LYS A 78 -3.53 10.44 -17.81
C LYS A 78 -4.79 10.82 -17.06
N GLY A 79 -5.19 10.03 -16.05
CA GLY A 79 -6.38 10.31 -15.23
C GLY A 79 -6.14 11.29 -14.08
N ARG A 80 -4.88 11.71 -13.85
CA ARG A 80 -4.57 12.71 -12.81
C ARG A 80 -5.17 14.08 -13.16
N PRO A 81 -5.59 14.87 -12.15
CA PRO A 81 -5.69 14.49 -10.74
C PRO A 81 -7.00 13.74 -10.44
N TYR A 82 -6.90 12.73 -9.58
CA TYR A 82 -8.03 12.03 -8.99
C TYR A 82 -8.51 12.76 -7.75
N LYS A 83 -9.84 12.77 -7.52
CA LYS A 83 -10.45 13.38 -6.33
C LYS A 83 -10.60 12.37 -5.20
N VAL A 84 -10.96 11.15 -5.57
CA VAL A 84 -11.18 10.03 -4.65
C VAL A 84 -10.63 8.75 -5.23
N ILE A 85 -10.36 7.75 -4.38
CA ILE A 85 -9.81 6.47 -4.83
C ILE A 85 -10.75 5.73 -5.80
N ALA A 86 -12.07 5.95 -5.69
CA ALA A 86 -13.05 5.39 -6.61
C ALA A 86 -12.82 5.82 -8.08
N ASP A 87 -12.26 7.02 -8.32
CA ASP A 87 -11.92 7.48 -9.68
C ASP A 87 -10.75 6.66 -10.26
N VAL A 88 -9.77 6.31 -9.42
CA VAL A 88 -8.65 5.43 -9.78
C VAL A 88 -9.16 4.03 -10.08
N GLU A 89 -9.99 3.47 -9.19
CA GLU A 89 -10.59 2.15 -9.38
C GLU A 89 -11.40 2.07 -10.67
N HIS A 90 -12.22 3.08 -10.95
CA HIS A 90 -12.98 3.17 -12.20
C HIS A 90 -12.05 3.26 -13.42
N THR A 91 -10.99 4.06 -13.35
CA THR A 91 -9.99 4.16 -14.43
C THR A 91 -9.32 2.82 -14.73
N LEU A 92 -9.00 2.04 -13.70
CA LEU A 92 -8.29 0.77 -13.82
C LEU A 92 -9.21 -0.43 -14.08
N ALA A 93 -10.51 -0.32 -13.82
CA ALA A 93 -11.48 -1.37 -14.09
C ALA A 93 -11.75 -1.58 -15.60
N GLN A 94 -11.39 -0.62 -16.44
CA GLN A 94 -11.63 -0.63 -17.88
C GLN A 94 -10.57 -1.43 -18.69
N ASP A 95 -9.82 -2.37 -18.10
CA ASP A 95 -8.68 -3.03 -18.76
C ASP A 95 -8.48 -4.54 -18.50
N ALA A 96 -7.53 -5.11 -19.27
CA ALA A 96 -7.23 -6.51 -19.63
C ALA A 96 -7.61 -7.66 -18.68
N THR A 97 -7.67 -7.46 -17.37
CA THR A 97 -8.58 -8.22 -16.52
C THR A 97 -9.07 -7.31 -15.38
N PRO A 98 -10.38 -7.27 -15.07
CA PRO A 98 -10.90 -6.50 -13.92
C PRO A 98 -10.22 -6.85 -12.59
N ALA A 99 -9.58 -8.02 -12.51
CA ALA A 99 -8.80 -8.47 -11.37
C ALA A 99 -7.46 -7.73 -11.23
N GLU A 100 -6.71 -7.48 -12.31
CA GLU A 100 -5.40 -6.82 -12.25
C GLU A 100 -5.52 -5.34 -11.89
N GLY A 101 -6.46 -4.62 -12.52
CA GLY A 101 -6.73 -3.21 -12.18
C GLY A 101 -7.12 -3.04 -10.72
N LYS A 102 -7.98 -3.94 -10.21
CA LYS A 102 -8.33 -4.00 -8.78
C LYS A 102 -7.15 -4.33 -7.87
N ARG A 103 -6.20 -5.16 -8.30
CA ARG A 103 -4.98 -5.44 -7.52
C ARG A 103 -4.11 -4.20 -7.42
N VAL A 104 -3.83 -3.53 -8.54
CA VAL A 104 -3.00 -2.31 -8.56
C VAL A 104 -3.63 -1.20 -7.72
N ALA A 105 -4.95 -0.99 -7.83
CA ALA A 105 -5.66 0.04 -7.07
C ALA A 105 -5.48 -0.08 -5.55
N ARG A 106 -5.31 -1.30 -5.00
CA ARG A 106 -5.10 -1.53 -3.56
C ARG A 106 -3.79 -0.92 -3.03
N TYR A 107 -2.82 -0.68 -3.90
CA TYR A 107 -1.55 -0.08 -3.54
C TYR A 107 -1.56 1.45 -3.63
N LEU A 108 -2.70 2.05 -3.96
CA LEU A 108 -2.82 3.47 -4.22
C LEU A 108 -3.75 4.15 -3.20
N VAL A 109 -3.44 5.41 -2.91
CA VAL A 109 -4.29 6.32 -2.16
C VAL A 109 -4.44 7.62 -2.94
N VAL A 110 -5.54 8.32 -2.69
CA VAL A 110 -5.73 9.70 -3.14
C VAL A 110 -5.71 10.57 -1.89
N ILE A 111 -4.70 11.44 -1.79
CA ILE A 111 -4.54 12.39 -0.69
C ILE A 111 -4.79 13.78 -1.29
N PRO A 112 -5.62 14.62 -0.66
CA PRO A 112 -5.91 15.98 -1.12
C PRO A 112 -4.66 16.88 -1.16
#